data_AF-A0A417CNZ5-F1
#
_entry.id   AF-A0A417CNZ5-F1
#
_cell.length_a   1.000
_cell.length_b   1.000
_cell.length_c   1.000
_cell.angle_alpha   90.00
_cell.angle_beta   90.00
_cell.angle_gamma   90.00
#
_symmetry.space_group_name_H-M   'P 1'
#
loop_
_entity.id
_entity.type
_entity.pdbx_description
1 polymer ?
#
loop_
_entity_poly.entity_id
_entity_poly.type
_entity_poly.pdbx_seq_one_letter_code
_entity_poly.pdbx_strand_id
1 'polypeptide(L)'
;MGFNKDFIWGGATASYQVEGAAYEDGKGLNIWDIFCKDGGHIYENQTGDAACDQYHRYKEDVQIMKEMGMKAYRFSLSWARIMPEGTGTVNEKGLKYYDNLINELLDNGIEPFVTLYHWDLPYALHLQGGWMNPNSPSWFYEYAKVVAEHFSDRVKNFFTINEPQCIVGLGYQTGEHAPGLKVGPSDYFRIWHNVLKAHGRAVEALREFSKQPVKISMAPCGALYVPETNKPEDIEAARKANFSLPENSIGACSWDVALCCDPVYLGQYPEDILKEFGQFFPKVTDADMKLISQPLDFFGQNIYNAVTVRAGEDGKAVRAARYDGFPQTAIGWPVTPEVLYWAPKFMQERYKKPFMITENGMASHDWVGVDGKVHDQARVDFMARYLGAYKRAAEDGVDLAGYFAWSVMDNFEWAYGYSQRFGLVYTDYNTQKRIWKDSAYFYKNIIETNGENL
;
A
#
# COMPACT_ATOMS: atom_id res chain seq x y z
N MET A 1 18.09 -21.02 8.96
CA MET A 1 18.81 -19.75 8.74
C MET A 1 17.76 -18.65 8.69
N GLY A 2 18.02 -17.48 9.28
CA GLY A 2 17.09 -16.36 9.22
C GLY A 2 17.17 -15.62 7.87
N PHE A 3 16.42 -14.53 7.73
CA PHE A 3 16.59 -13.60 6.62
C PHE A 3 17.96 -12.90 6.68
N ASN A 4 18.29 -12.14 5.63
CA ASN A 4 19.50 -11.32 5.61
C ASN A 4 19.57 -10.41 6.85
N LYS A 5 20.79 -10.11 7.32
CA LYS A 5 21.00 -9.31 8.55
C LYS A 5 20.39 -7.90 8.47
N ASP A 6 20.35 -7.35 7.27
CA ASP A 6 19.81 -6.01 6.99
C ASP A 6 18.33 -6.06 6.56
N PHE A 7 17.66 -7.21 6.72
CA PHE A 7 16.24 -7.36 6.38
C PHE A 7 15.38 -6.50 7.32
N ILE A 8 14.48 -5.72 6.74
CA ILE A 8 13.62 -4.82 7.48
C ILE A 8 12.35 -5.53 7.94
N TRP A 9 12.17 -5.60 9.26
CA TRP A 9 10.91 -6.01 9.89
C TRP A 9 10.14 -4.79 10.38
N GLY A 10 8.94 -4.56 9.84
CA GLY A 10 8.13 -3.42 10.22
C GLY A 10 6.63 -3.70 10.29
N GLY A 11 5.88 -2.66 10.66
CA GLY A 11 4.44 -2.59 10.54
C GLY A 11 4.01 -1.35 9.76
N ALA A 12 2.82 -1.40 9.17
CA ALA A 12 2.31 -0.31 8.34
C ALA A 12 0.93 0.21 8.80
N THR A 13 0.68 1.50 8.53
CA THR A 13 -0.62 2.19 8.69
C THR A 13 -0.77 3.29 7.64
N ALA A 14 -1.97 3.88 7.55
CA ALA A 14 -2.24 5.08 6.76
C ALA A 14 -2.87 6.19 7.62
N SER A 15 -2.48 7.43 7.37
CA SER A 15 -2.91 8.68 7.99
C SER A 15 -4.41 8.70 8.28
N TYR A 16 -5.25 8.66 7.23
CA TYR A 16 -6.71 8.74 7.40
C TYR A 16 -7.29 7.60 8.23
N GLN A 17 -6.66 6.42 8.19
CA GLN A 17 -7.18 5.23 8.83
C GLN A 17 -6.92 5.20 10.35
N VAL A 18 -5.85 5.86 10.82
CA VAL A 18 -5.42 5.80 12.23
C VAL A 18 -5.38 7.14 12.95
N GLU A 19 -5.13 8.25 12.26
CA GLU A 19 -4.87 9.54 12.93
C GLU A 19 -6.07 10.08 13.70
N GLY A 20 -7.22 10.17 13.04
CA GLY A 20 -8.35 10.96 13.55
C GLY A 20 -8.03 12.45 13.57
N ALA A 21 -8.63 13.16 14.54
CA ALA A 21 -8.47 14.60 14.71
C ALA A 21 -8.71 15.37 13.39
N ALA A 22 -9.78 14.98 12.67
CA ALA A 22 -10.00 15.35 11.28
C ALA A 22 -10.15 16.87 11.04
N TYR A 23 -10.50 17.64 12.09
CA TYR A 23 -10.75 19.08 12.05
C TYR A 23 -9.84 19.87 13.00
N GLU A 24 -8.76 19.26 13.50
CA GLU A 24 -7.86 19.90 14.44
C GLU A 24 -6.67 20.56 13.76
N ASP A 25 -6.13 21.58 14.42
CA ASP A 25 -4.86 22.23 14.07
C ASP A 25 -4.74 22.67 12.60
N GLY A 26 -5.86 23.07 12.00
CA GLY A 26 -5.89 23.63 10.65
C GLY A 26 -5.78 22.61 9.52
N LYS A 27 -5.98 21.30 9.79
CA LYS A 27 -6.11 20.29 8.73
C LYS A 27 -7.26 20.66 7.79
N GLY A 28 -6.99 20.65 6.49
CA GLY A 28 -8.00 20.77 5.44
C GLY A 28 -8.81 19.48 5.26
N LEU A 29 -9.94 19.58 4.57
CA LEU A 29 -10.72 18.41 4.18
C LEU A 29 -10.00 17.65 3.07
N ASN A 30 -10.10 16.33 3.09
CA ASN A 30 -9.72 15.46 1.98
C ASN A 30 -10.96 14.78 1.36
N ILE A 31 -10.76 14.05 0.25
CA ILE A 31 -11.86 13.37 -0.45
C ILE A 31 -12.58 12.32 0.40
N TRP A 32 -11.90 11.66 1.34
CA TRP A 32 -12.52 10.70 2.24
C TRP A 32 -13.39 11.38 3.31
N ASP A 33 -12.98 12.54 3.83
CA ASP A 33 -13.80 13.34 4.76
C ASP A 33 -15.19 13.66 4.17
N ILE A 34 -15.25 13.91 2.87
CA ILE A 34 -16.50 14.18 2.14
C ILE A 34 -17.22 12.87 1.79
N PHE A 35 -16.50 11.90 1.23
CA PHE A 35 -17.08 10.63 0.79
C PHE A 35 -17.78 9.86 1.91
N CYS A 36 -17.22 9.87 3.12
CA CYS A 36 -17.86 9.22 4.27
C CYS A 36 -19.19 9.88 4.67
N LYS A 37 -19.38 11.17 4.35
CA LYS A 37 -20.57 11.96 4.72
C LYS A 37 -21.63 12.02 3.64
N ASP A 38 -21.32 11.60 2.41
CA ASP A 38 -22.26 11.59 1.28
C ASP A 38 -23.31 10.46 1.39
N GLY A 39 -23.16 9.57 2.39
CA GLY A 39 -24.12 8.54 2.78
C GLY A 39 -24.12 7.33 1.84
N GLY A 40 -24.32 6.12 2.39
CA GLY A 40 -24.50 4.90 1.61
C GLY A 40 -23.24 4.32 0.95
N HIS A 41 -22.08 4.95 1.12
CA HIS A 41 -20.79 4.47 0.61
C HIS A 41 -20.00 3.65 1.62
N ILE A 42 -20.13 3.99 2.91
CA ILE A 42 -19.34 3.38 3.99
C ILE A 42 -20.28 2.56 4.87
N TYR A 43 -19.80 1.40 5.32
CA TYR A 43 -20.47 0.57 6.32
C TYR A 43 -20.98 1.42 7.49
N GLU A 44 -22.30 1.39 7.71
CA GLU A 44 -23.01 2.14 8.75
C GLU A 44 -22.70 3.66 8.78
N ASN A 45 -22.30 4.26 7.66
CA ASN A 45 -21.90 5.67 7.54
C ASN A 45 -20.80 6.08 8.54
N GLN A 46 -19.90 5.15 8.87
CA GLN A 46 -18.77 5.43 9.74
C GLN A 46 -17.76 6.37 9.03
N THR A 47 -17.00 7.14 9.82
CA THR A 47 -16.04 8.13 9.31
C THR A 47 -14.66 7.92 9.93
N GLY A 48 -13.62 8.46 9.29
CA GLY A 48 -12.27 8.54 9.87
C GLY A 48 -12.07 9.70 10.87
N ASP A 49 -13.14 10.33 11.37
CA ASP A 49 -13.03 11.56 12.17
C ASP A 49 -12.23 11.35 13.47
N ALA A 50 -12.50 10.24 14.16
CA ALA A 50 -11.81 9.83 15.38
C ALA A 50 -10.77 8.72 15.14
N ALA A 51 -11.10 7.75 14.27
CA ALA A 51 -10.20 6.64 13.93
C ALA A 51 -9.61 5.94 15.17
N CYS A 52 -8.29 5.78 15.20
CA CYS A 52 -7.56 5.20 16.32
C CYS A 52 -7.02 6.28 17.26
N ASP A 53 -7.36 7.56 17.02
CA ASP A 53 -6.87 8.69 17.80
C ASP A 53 -5.32 8.76 17.87
N GLN A 54 -4.63 8.25 16.84
CA GLN A 54 -3.15 8.24 16.81
C GLN A 54 -2.60 9.67 16.83
N TYR A 55 -3.33 10.66 16.31
CA TYR A 55 -2.92 12.06 16.38
C TYR A 55 -2.56 12.50 17.81
N HIS A 56 -3.33 12.03 18.80
CA HIS A 56 -3.09 12.30 20.22
C HIS A 56 -2.26 11.22 20.91
N ARG A 57 -2.29 9.97 20.39
CA ARG A 57 -1.77 8.77 21.06
C ARG A 57 -0.51 8.20 20.43
N TYR A 58 0.10 8.88 19.46
CA TYR A 58 1.26 8.38 18.73
C TYR A 58 2.39 7.88 19.65
N LYS A 59 2.60 8.49 20.83
CA LYS A 59 3.59 8.00 21.80
C LYS A 59 3.28 6.60 22.34
N GLU A 60 2.02 6.35 22.70
CA GLU A 60 1.55 5.03 23.15
C GLU A 60 1.78 3.99 22.03
N ASP A 61 1.38 4.34 20.81
CA ASP A 61 1.52 3.47 19.65
C ASP A 61 2.99 3.15 19.31
N VAL A 62 3.89 4.15 19.41
CA VAL A 62 5.33 3.96 19.19
C VAL A 62 5.95 3.08 20.27
N GLN A 63 5.55 3.23 21.54
CA GLN A 63 6.03 2.33 22.61
C GLN A 63 5.56 0.89 22.36
N ILE A 64 4.33 0.68 21.92
CA ILE A 64 3.84 -0.65 21.53
C ILE A 64 4.70 -1.24 20.40
N MET A 65 4.98 -0.48 19.34
CA MET A 65 5.82 -0.95 18.23
C MET A 65 7.24 -1.33 18.70
N LYS A 66 7.83 -0.54 19.59
CA LYS A 66 9.12 -0.82 20.21
C LYS A 66 9.09 -2.10 21.02
N GLU A 67 8.08 -2.28 21.87
CA GLU A 67 7.91 -3.47 22.69
C GLU A 67 7.69 -4.74 21.86
N MET A 68 7.03 -4.61 20.69
CA MET A 68 6.89 -5.67 19.68
C MET A 68 8.21 -5.94 18.92
N GLY A 69 9.23 -5.10 19.10
CA GLY A 69 10.55 -5.27 18.47
C GLY A 69 10.66 -4.74 17.04
N MET A 70 9.64 -4.06 16.51
CA MET A 70 9.62 -3.53 15.15
C MET A 70 10.85 -2.64 14.89
N LYS A 71 11.46 -2.83 13.71
CA LYS A 71 12.65 -2.06 13.28
C LYS A 71 12.29 -0.88 12.39
N ALA A 72 11.14 -0.95 11.74
CA ALA A 72 10.63 0.12 10.90
C ALA A 72 9.13 0.32 11.07
N TYR A 73 8.68 1.55 10.85
CA TYR A 73 7.26 1.90 10.76
C TYR A 73 7.00 2.60 9.45
N ARG A 74 6.16 1.99 8.62
CA ARG A 74 5.66 2.61 7.40
C ARG A 74 4.36 3.33 7.71
N PHE A 75 4.33 4.64 7.53
CA PHE A 75 3.13 5.46 7.73
C PHE A 75 2.99 6.45 6.60
N SER A 76 1.76 6.92 6.33
CA SER A 76 1.53 7.99 5.37
C SER A 76 1.38 9.35 6.03
N LEU A 77 1.65 10.38 5.25
CA LEU A 77 1.36 11.76 5.59
C LEU A 77 0.01 12.15 4.99
N SER A 78 -0.89 12.73 5.77
CA SER A 78 -2.07 13.43 5.25
C SER A 78 -1.66 14.73 4.55
N TRP A 79 -1.78 14.74 3.22
CA TRP A 79 -1.51 15.92 2.38
C TRP A 79 -2.35 17.11 2.86
N ALA A 80 -3.64 16.92 3.13
CA ALA A 80 -4.52 17.99 3.61
C ALA A 80 -4.15 18.51 5.01
N ARG A 81 -3.33 17.77 5.78
CA ARG A 81 -2.81 18.25 7.07
C ARG A 81 -1.60 19.17 6.89
N ILE A 82 -0.74 18.87 5.91
CA ILE A 82 0.47 19.64 5.60
C ILE A 82 0.17 20.86 4.72
N MET A 83 -0.69 20.69 3.71
CA MET A 83 -1.14 21.75 2.82
C MET A 83 -2.68 21.73 2.74
N PRO A 84 -3.39 22.48 3.59
CA PRO A 84 -4.85 22.40 3.71
C PRO A 84 -5.61 22.69 2.40
N GLU A 85 -5.13 23.63 1.59
CA GLU A 85 -5.68 23.94 0.26
C GLU A 85 -5.04 23.11 -0.86
N GLY A 86 -4.25 22.09 -0.49
CA GLY A 86 -3.49 21.20 -1.36
C GLY A 86 -2.25 21.80 -2.01
N THR A 87 -2.21 23.12 -2.19
CA THR A 87 -1.03 23.87 -2.65
C THR A 87 -0.90 25.18 -1.87
N GLY A 88 0.25 25.86 -2.00
CA GLY A 88 0.47 27.15 -1.35
C GLY A 88 0.85 27.02 0.13
N THR A 89 0.07 27.63 1.02
CA THR A 89 0.43 27.76 2.44
C THR A 89 0.59 26.42 3.14
N VAL A 90 1.75 26.25 3.77
CA VAL A 90 2.06 25.10 4.62
C VAL A 90 1.49 25.32 6.02
N ASN A 91 0.90 24.26 6.58
CA ASN A 91 0.40 24.24 7.94
C ASN A 91 1.49 23.72 8.89
N GLU A 92 2.15 24.66 9.58
CA GLU A 92 3.23 24.37 10.54
C GLU A 92 2.81 23.42 11.67
N LYS A 93 1.55 23.46 12.10
CA LYS A 93 1.06 22.54 13.13
C LYS A 93 0.94 21.11 12.59
N GLY A 94 0.54 20.97 11.33
CA GLY A 94 0.54 19.70 10.61
C GLY A 94 1.94 19.11 10.50
N LEU A 95 2.93 19.93 10.12
CA LEU A 95 4.34 19.52 10.12
C LEU A 95 4.82 19.10 11.50
N LYS A 96 4.49 19.88 12.53
CA LYS A 96 4.88 19.60 13.93
C LYS A 96 4.36 18.25 14.43
N TYR A 97 3.16 17.83 14.06
CA TYR A 97 2.66 16.50 14.40
C TYR A 97 3.58 15.40 13.85
N TYR A 98 3.91 15.44 12.56
CA TYR A 98 4.79 14.45 11.97
C TYR A 98 6.23 14.55 12.46
N ASP A 99 6.73 15.75 12.78
CA ASP A 99 8.02 15.92 13.46
C ASP A 99 8.04 15.16 14.77
N ASN A 100 6.98 15.30 15.57
CA ASN A 100 6.87 14.62 16.85
C ASN A 100 6.79 13.10 16.68
N LEU A 101 6.02 12.60 15.71
CA LEU A 101 5.95 11.17 15.40
C LEU A 101 7.30 10.62 14.93
N ILE A 102 7.96 11.29 13.98
CA ILE A 102 9.27 10.90 13.43
C ILE A 102 10.33 10.89 14.53
N ASN A 103 10.37 11.93 15.37
CA ASN A 103 11.33 11.98 16.48
C ASN A 103 11.07 10.87 17.50
N GLU A 104 9.81 10.63 17.87
CA GLU A 104 9.45 9.55 18.80
C GLU A 104 9.82 8.18 18.22
N LEU A 105 9.64 7.93 16.92
CA LEU A 105 10.10 6.68 16.27
C LEU A 105 11.62 6.52 16.40
N LEU A 106 12.37 7.55 16.03
CA LEU A 106 13.83 7.53 16.04
C LEU A 106 14.41 7.39 17.45
N ASP A 107 13.84 8.10 18.43
CA ASP A 107 14.21 8.00 19.85
C ASP A 107 13.99 6.59 20.41
N ASN A 108 13.10 5.82 19.79
CA ASN A 108 12.81 4.43 20.13
C ASN A 108 13.47 3.41 19.20
N GLY A 109 14.36 3.86 18.31
CA GLY A 109 15.14 2.99 17.41
C GLY A 109 14.32 2.36 16.28
N ILE A 110 13.22 3.00 15.89
CA ILE A 110 12.34 2.58 14.80
C ILE A 110 12.57 3.49 13.59
N GLU A 111 12.93 2.91 12.46
CA GLU A 111 13.20 3.66 11.23
C GLU A 111 11.88 4.11 10.55
N PRO A 112 11.72 5.41 10.25
CA PRO A 112 10.54 5.90 9.56
C PRO A 112 10.61 5.59 8.05
N PHE A 113 9.53 4.96 7.54
CA PHE A 113 9.26 4.79 6.12
C PHE A 113 8.03 5.63 5.74
N VAL A 114 8.25 6.75 5.05
CA VAL A 114 7.17 7.71 4.78
C VAL A 114 6.50 7.42 3.45
N THR A 115 5.18 7.29 3.45
CA THR A 115 4.35 7.28 2.23
C THR A 115 3.78 8.68 2.00
N LEU A 116 4.09 9.30 0.85
CA LEU A 116 3.63 10.67 0.57
C LEU A 116 2.12 10.73 0.33
N TYR A 117 1.57 9.76 -0.41
CA TYR A 117 0.14 9.72 -0.74
C TYR A 117 -0.48 8.36 -0.46
N HIS A 118 -1.48 8.35 0.42
CA HIS A 118 -2.32 7.20 0.73
C HIS A 118 -3.80 7.58 0.67
N TRP A 119 -4.22 7.96 -0.54
CA TRP A 119 -5.62 8.14 -0.97
C TRP A 119 -6.38 9.36 -0.40
N ASP A 120 -5.77 10.13 0.49
CA ASP A 120 -6.36 11.29 1.16
C ASP A 120 -6.10 12.63 0.42
N LEU A 121 -6.51 12.69 -0.85
CA LEU A 121 -6.35 13.90 -1.68
C LEU A 121 -7.06 15.09 -1.05
N PRO A 122 -6.41 16.27 -0.89
CA PRO A 122 -7.07 17.48 -0.42
C PRO A 122 -8.30 17.81 -1.27
N TYR A 123 -9.43 18.07 -0.62
CA TYR A 123 -10.71 18.29 -1.30
C TYR A 123 -10.66 19.55 -2.18
N ALA A 124 -9.89 20.56 -1.80
CA ALA A 124 -9.62 21.75 -2.62
C ALA A 124 -9.02 21.41 -4.00
N LEU A 125 -8.22 20.34 -4.11
CA LEU A 125 -7.69 19.86 -5.40
C LEU A 125 -8.72 19.01 -6.14
N HIS A 126 -9.53 18.24 -5.42
CA HIS A 126 -10.65 17.49 -6.02
C HIS A 126 -11.64 18.43 -6.72
N LEU A 127 -12.00 19.56 -6.10
CA LEU A 127 -12.86 20.59 -6.70
C LEU A 127 -12.28 21.19 -7.98
N GLN A 128 -10.97 21.11 -8.18
CA GLN A 128 -10.27 21.53 -9.40
C GLN A 128 -10.13 20.39 -10.43
N GLY A 129 -10.74 19.22 -10.19
CA GLY A 129 -10.69 18.05 -11.07
C GLY A 129 -9.78 16.91 -10.58
N GLY A 130 -9.11 17.08 -9.43
CA GLY A 130 -8.27 16.05 -8.80
C GLY A 130 -7.27 15.42 -9.78
N TRP A 131 -7.18 14.09 -9.79
CA TRP A 131 -6.26 13.36 -10.65
C TRP A 131 -6.58 13.41 -12.16
N MET A 132 -7.76 13.88 -12.56
CA MET A 132 -8.02 14.18 -13.99
C MET A 132 -7.34 15.48 -14.44
N ASN A 133 -7.05 16.39 -13.52
CA ASN A 133 -6.47 17.68 -13.86
C ASN A 133 -5.00 17.50 -14.30
N PRO A 134 -4.59 18.02 -15.47
CA PRO A 134 -3.20 17.93 -15.94
C PRO A 134 -2.18 18.61 -15.02
N ASN A 135 -2.60 19.48 -14.10
CA ASN A 135 -1.75 20.11 -13.10
C ASN A 135 -1.53 19.25 -11.85
N SER A 136 -2.26 18.13 -11.68
CA SER A 136 -2.11 17.26 -10.50
C SER A 136 -0.68 16.74 -10.27
N PRO A 137 0.14 16.40 -11.29
CA PRO A 137 1.55 16.08 -11.08
C PRO A 137 2.36 17.24 -10.50
N SER A 138 2.04 18.48 -10.89
CA SER A 138 2.72 19.68 -10.38
C SER A 138 2.30 19.99 -8.94
N TRP A 139 1.04 19.79 -8.57
CA TRP A 139 0.61 19.94 -7.18
C TRP A 139 1.33 18.95 -6.26
N PHE A 140 1.46 17.70 -6.73
CA PHE A 140 2.15 16.68 -5.96
C PHE A 140 3.66 16.93 -5.85
N TYR A 141 4.28 17.54 -6.88
CA TYR A 141 5.66 18.03 -6.81
C TYR A 141 5.86 19.05 -5.67
N GLU A 142 5.01 20.08 -5.58
CA GLU A 142 5.12 21.12 -4.55
C GLU A 142 4.96 20.53 -3.14
N TYR A 143 4.03 19.60 -2.98
CA TYR A 143 3.84 18.88 -1.73
C TYR A 143 5.05 18.00 -1.37
N ALA A 144 5.55 17.20 -2.32
CA ALA A 144 6.73 16.36 -2.11
C ALA A 144 7.97 17.19 -1.81
N LYS A 145 8.10 18.38 -2.40
CA LYS A 145 9.16 19.35 -2.09
C LYS A 145 9.11 19.77 -0.63
N VAL A 146 7.94 20.21 -0.12
CA VAL A 146 7.79 20.61 1.29
C VAL A 146 8.17 19.45 2.22
N VAL A 147 7.73 18.23 1.91
CA VAL A 147 8.07 17.03 2.69
C VAL A 147 9.57 16.75 2.67
N ALA A 148 10.21 16.82 1.49
CA ALA A 148 11.63 16.62 1.32
C ALA A 148 12.44 17.67 2.11
N GLU A 149 12.15 18.96 1.92
CA GLU A 149 12.84 20.05 2.61
C GLU A 149 12.70 19.93 4.13
N HIS A 150 11.54 19.48 4.63
CA HIS A 150 11.28 19.46 6.08
C HIS A 150 11.77 18.20 6.80
N PHE A 151 11.54 17.01 6.25
CA PHE A 151 11.72 15.74 6.98
C PHE A 151 12.93 14.91 6.56
N SER A 152 13.52 15.18 5.39
CA SER A 152 14.59 14.33 4.83
C SER A 152 15.92 14.42 5.56
N ASP A 153 16.09 15.29 6.57
CA ASP A 153 17.23 15.26 7.49
C ASP A 153 17.20 14.01 8.39
N ARG A 154 16.00 13.46 8.63
CA ARG A 154 15.76 12.32 9.54
C ARG A 154 15.18 11.11 8.82
N VAL A 155 14.31 11.32 7.83
CA VAL A 155 13.67 10.26 7.05
C VAL A 155 14.54 9.90 5.85
N LYS A 156 14.83 8.61 5.70
CA LYS A 156 15.69 8.09 4.63
C LYS A 156 14.93 7.25 3.60
N ASN A 157 13.70 6.82 3.88
CA ASN A 157 12.96 5.91 3.02
C ASN A 157 11.58 6.50 2.70
N PHE A 158 11.30 6.62 1.41
CA PHE A 158 10.06 7.21 0.91
C PHE A 158 9.35 6.29 -0.08
N PHE A 159 8.04 6.16 0.09
CA PHE A 159 7.12 5.70 -0.93
C PHE A 159 6.38 6.91 -1.48
N THR A 160 6.37 7.06 -2.79
CA THR A 160 5.65 8.13 -3.46
C THR A 160 4.14 7.94 -3.36
N ILE A 161 3.60 6.86 -3.93
CA ILE A 161 2.16 6.59 -4.01
C ILE A 161 1.88 5.16 -3.54
N ASN A 162 0.89 5.01 -2.65
CA ASN A 162 0.30 3.73 -2.32
C ASN A 162 -0.82 3.37 -3.30
N GLU A 163 -0.74 2.16 -3.86
CA GLU A 163 -1.75 1.52 -4.70
C GLU A 163 -2.41 2.44 -5.74
N PRO A 164 -1.67 2.91 -6.78
CA PRO A 164 -2.27 3.54 -7.95
C PRO A 164 -3.50 2.82 -8.49
N GLN A 165 -3.48 1.48 -8.44
CA GLN A 165 -4.56 0.59 -8.81
C GLN A 165 -5.86 0.90 -8.05
N CYS A 166 -5.81 1.09 -6.73
CA CYS A 166 -6.98 1.42 -5.91
C CYS A 166 -7.43 2.86 -6.15
N ILE A 167 -6.50 3.80 -6.33
CA ILE A 167 -6.84 5.19 -6.66
C ILE A 167 -7.71 5.22 -7.92
N VAL A 168 -7.27 4.59 -9.01
CA VAL A 168 -7.99 4.66 -10.29
C VAL A 168 -9.14 3.65 -10.37
N GLY A 169 -8.90 2.39 -10.02
CA GLY A 169 -9.87 1.30 -10.10
C GLY A 169 -11.03 1.48 -9.13
N LEU A 170 -10.75 1.68 -7.85
CA LEU A 170 -11.81 1.84 -6.85
C LEU A 170 -12.37 3.27 -6.81
N GLY A 171 -11.52 4.29 -6.99
CA GLY A 171 -11.91 5.70 -6.88
C GLY A 171 -12.63 6.28 -8.09
N TYR A 172 -12.27 5.86 -9.31
CA TYR A 172 -12.75 6.47 -10.55
C TYR A 172 -13.39 5.49 -11.54
N GLN A 173 -13.21 4.18 -11.38
CA GLN A 173 -13.85 3.18 -12.23
C GLN A 173 -15.07 2.55 -11.57
N THR A 174 -14.92 1.92 -10.39
CA THR A 174 -16.04 1.28 -9.68
C THR A 174 -16.80 2.26 -8.80
N GLY A 175 -16.12 3.31 -8.32
CA GLY A 175 -16.67 4.30 -7.39
C GLY A 175 -16.90 3.75 -5.98
N GLU A 176 -16.22 2.65 -5.63
CA GLU A 176 -16.27 2.04 -4.29
C GLU A 176 -15.47 2.83 -3.26
N HIS A 177 -14.39 3.49 -3.69
CA HIS A 177 -13.56 4.36 -2.85
C HIS A 177 -13.74 5.84 -3.24
N ALA A 178 -13.34 6.74 -2.35
CA ALA A 178 -13.33 8.17 -2.65
C ALA A 178 -12.49 8.45 -3.92
N PRO A 179 -12.94 9.34 -4.83
CA PRO A 179 -14.11 10.22 -4.71
C PRO A 179 -15.45 9.62 -5.17
N GLY A 180 -15.54 8.31 -5.40
CA GLY A 180 -16.79 7.64 -5.73
C GLY A 180 -17.25 7.83 -7.18
N LEU A 181 -16.33 8.18 -8.08
CA LEU A 181 -16.66 8.52 -9.46
C LEU A 181 -16.62 7.29 -10.37
N LYS A 182 -17.38 7.37 -11.47
CA LYS A 182 -17.38 6.39 -12.56
C LYS A 182 -17.12 7.12 -13.87
N VAL A 183 -15.87 7.17 -14.29
CA VAL A 183 -15.43 7.95 -15.46
C VAL A 183 -15.41 7.12 -16.75
N GLY A 184 -15.41 7.81 -17.89
CA GLY A 184 -15.27 7.15 -19.19
C GLY A 184 -13.84 6.65 -19.47
N PRO A 185 -13.64 5.77 -20.48
CA PRO A 185 -12.34 5.18 -20.80
C PRO A 185 -11.19 6.18 -21.00
N SER A 186 -11.43 7.30 -21.69
CA SER A 186 -10.40 8.32 -21.91
C SER A 186 -9.98 9.03 -20.63
N ASP A 187 -10.93 9.32 -19.75
CA ASP A 187 -10.64 9.92 -18.45
C ASP A 187 -9.90 8.92 -17.55
N TYR A 188 -10.28 7.64 -17.57
CA TYR A 188 -9.61 6.56 -16.86
C TYR A 188 -8.11 6.49 -17.19
N PHE A 189 -7.74 6.41 -18.47
CA PHE A 189 -6.31 6.36 -18.85
C PHE A 189 -5.59 7.70 -18.65
N ARG A 190 -6.31 8.83 -18.73
CA ARG A 190 -5.75 10.15 -18.36
C ARG A 190 -5.38 10.21 -16.88
N ILE A 191 -6.25 9.71 -16.00
CA ILE A 191 -6.00 9.66 -14.55
C ILE A 191 -4.79 8.77 -14.26
N TRP A 192 -4.75 7.56 -14.84
CA TRP A 192 -3.59 6.67 -14.73
C TRP A 192 -2.29 7.38 -15.11
N HIS A 193 -2.29 8.03 -16.27
CA HIS A 193 -1.11 8.74 -16.76
C HIS A 193 -0.70 9.90 -15.83
N ASN A 194 -1.66 10.67 -15.31
CA ASN A 194 -1.38 11.75 -14.36
C ASN A 194 -0.85 11.24 -13.02
N VAL A 195 -1.41 10.15 -12.47
CA VAL A 195 -0.93 9.52 -11.23
C VAL A 195 0.52 9.04 -11.40
N LEU A 196 0.85 8.41 -12.52
CA LEU A 196 2.22 7.97 -12.81
C LEU A 196 3.18 9.15 -13.05
N LYS A 197 2.72 10.24 -13.68
CA LYS A 197 3.50 11.48 -13.76
C LYS A 197 3.72 12.11 -12.39
N ALA A 198 2.71 12.07 -11.53
CA ALA A 198 2.84 12.56 -10.16
C ALA A 198 3.88 11.76 -9.38
N HIS A 199 3.88 10.42 -9.50
CA HIS A 199 4.97 9.59 -9.00
C HIS A 199 6.35 10.12 -9.44
N GLY A 200 6.56 10.28 -10.76
CA GLY A 200 7.81 10.80 -11.31
C GLY A 200 8.19 12.18 -10.75
N ARG A 201 7.22 13.10 -10.65
CA ARG A 201 7.42 14.43 -10.08
C ARG A 201 7.80 14.37 -8.59
N ALA A 202 7.23 13.46 -7.82
CA ALA A 202 7.63 13.29 -6.43
C ALA A 202 9.06 12.73 -6.31
N VAL A 203 9.47 11.83 -7.22
CA VAL A 203 10.87 11.37 -7.27
C VAL A 203 11.81 12.54 -7.57
N GLU A 204 11.49 13.39 -8.56
CA GLU A 204 12.29 14.60 -8.86
C GLU A 204 12.42 15.50 -7.62
N ALA A 205 11.30 15.84 -6.97
CA ALA A 205 11.31 16.69 -5.78
C ALA A 205 12.13 16.08 -4.62
N LEU A 206 11.95 14.79 -4.33
CA LEU A 206 12.72 14.12 -3.28
C LEU A 206 14.21 14.10 -3.61
N ARG A 207 14.62 13.93 -4.87
CA ARG A 207 16.03 13.95 -5.27
C ARG A 207 16.64 15.36 -5.26
N GLU A 208 15.87 16.37 -5.63
CA GLU A 208 16.33 17.76 -5.70
C GLU A 208 16.46 18.40 -4.31
N PHE A 209 15.51 18.13 -3.41
CA PHE A 209 15.38 18.89 -2.16
C PHE A 209 15.72 18.11 -0.88
N SER A 210 16.00 16.80 -0.96
CA SER A 210 16.40 16.07 0.24
C SER A 210 17.74 16.54 0.79
N LYS A 211 17.80 16.70 2.12
CA LYS A 211 18.99 17.13 2.88
C LYS A 211 20.06 16.03 3.00
N GLN A 212 19.73 14.80 2.66
CA GLN A 212 20.64 13.65 2.60
C GLN A 212 20.22 12.69 1.47
N PRO A 213 21.07 11.70 1.10
CA PRO A 213 20.66 10.64 0.20
C PRO A 213 19.48 9.84 0.78
N VAL A 214 18.41 9.73 0.02
CA VAL A 214 17.19 8.98 0.38
C VAL A 214 17.00 7.76 -0.52
N LYS A 215 16.27 6.75 -0.06
CA LYS A 215 15.76 5.64 -0.87
C LYS A 215 14.30 5.90 -1.22
N ILE A 216 13.94 5.69 -2.47
CA ILE A 216 12.62 6.01 -3.03
C ILE A 216 12.06 4.78 -3.75
N SER A 217 10.79 4.50 -3.49
CA SER A 217 10.01 3.49 -4.21
C SER A 217 8.54 3.92 -4.39
N MET A 218 7.73 3.03 -4.93
CA MET A 218 6.27 3.08 -4.97
C MET A 218 5.73 1.81 -4.30
N ALA A 219 4.47 1.83 -3.86
CA ALA A 219 3.82 0.66 -3.24
C ALA A 219 2.57 0.25 -4.05
N PRO A 220 2.73 -0.31 -5.26
CA PRO A 220 1.60 -0.84 -6.05
C PRO A 220 0.94 -2.06 -5.39
N CYS A 221 -0.31 -2.32 -5.77
CA CYS A 221 -0.99 -3.61 -5.57
C CYS A 221 -1.38 -4.22 -6.94
N GLY A 222 -2.19 -5.27 -6.97
CA GLY A 222 -2.67 -5.83 -8.24
C GLY A 222 -3.05 -7.30 -8.16
N ALA A 223 -3.64 -7.80 -9.25
CA ALA A 223 -3.90 -9.20 -9.44
C ALA A 223 -2.58 -9.95 -9.67
N LEU A 224 -2.27 -10.84 -8.74
CA LEU A 224 -1.09 -11.69 -8.81
C LEU A 224 -1.50 -13.13 -9.12
N TYR A 225 -0.68 -13.82 -9.90
CA TYR A 225 -0.96 -15.17 -10.36
C TYR A 225 0.12 -16.14 -9.90
N VAL A 226 -0.30 -17.29 -9.37
CA VAL A 226 0.60 -18.35 -8.90
C VAL A 226 0.29 -19.67 -9.62
N PRO A 227 1.30 -20.50 -9.90
CA PRO A 227 1.07 -21.77 -10.56
C PRO A 227 0.37 -22.77 -9.64
N GLU A 228 -0.56 -23.55 -10.19
CA GLU A 228 -1.26 -24.64 -9.49
C GLU A 228 -0.29 -25.77 -9.12
N THR A 229 0.68 -26.05 -9.99
CA THR A 229 1.70 -27.06 -9.76
C THR A 229 3.09 -26.54 -10.11
N ASN A 230 4.15 -27.20 -9.65
CA ASN A 230 5.54 -26.84 -10.01
C ASN A 230 5.95 -27.34 -11.40
N LYS A 231 5.00 -27.68 -12.28
CA LYS A 231 5.31 -28.02 -13.67
C LYS A 231 5.80 -26.78 -14.42
N PRO A 232 6.82 -26.89 -15.29
CA PRO A 232 7.35 -25.75 -16.04
C PRO A 232 6.29 -24.95 -16.80
N GLU A 233 5.31 -25.64 -17.39
CA GLU A 233 4.21 -25.03 -18.14
C GLU A 233 3.28 -24.18 -17.25
N ASP A 234 2.96 -24.62 -16.04
CA ASP A 234 2.10 -23.88 -15.10
C ASP A 234 2.84 -22.66 -14.56
N ILE A 235 4.13 -22.80 -14.23
CA ILE A 235 4.99 -21.69 -13.80
C ILE A 235 5.06 -20.62 -14.88
N GLU A 236 5.25 -21.01 -16.14
CA GLU A 236 5.32 -20.08 -17.27
C GLU A 236 3.97 -19.39 -17.53
N ALA A 237 2.85 -20.12 -17.41
CA ALA A 237 1.52 -19.55 -17.52
C ALA A 237 1.26 -18.50 -16.43
N ALA A 238 1.61 -18.80 -15.17
CA ALA A 238 1.51 -17.86 -14.05
C ALA A 238 2.41 -16.64 -14.26
N ARG A 239 3.65 -16.84 -14.67
CA ARG A 239 4.61 -15.75 -14.94
C ARG A 239 4.08 -14.79 -16.00
N LYS A 240 3.54 -15.30 -17.11
CA LYS A 240 2.90 -14.48 -18.15
C LYS A 240 1.68 -13.72 -17.64
N ALA A 241 0.80 -14.39 -16.89
CA ALA A 241 -0.43 -13.78 -16.38
C ALA A 241 -0.20 -12.60 -15.43
N ASN A 242 0.95 -12.53 -14.73
CA ASN A 242 1.29 -11.37 -13.89
C ASN A 242 1.61 -10.10 -14.70
N PHE A 243 1.90 -10.22 -16.00
CA PHE A 243 2.37 -9.11 -16.85
C PHE A 243 1.66 -9.08 -18.21
N SER A 244 0.43 -9.58 -18.26
CA SER A 244 -0.36 -9.61 -19.47
C SER A 244 -1.82 -9.48 -19.10
N LEU A 245 -2.54 -8.74 -19.92
CA LEU A 245 -3.96 -8.49 -19.72
C LEU A 245 -4.73 -9.83 -19.77
N PRO A 246 -5.30 -10.30 -18.65
CA PRO A 246 -5.94 -11.61 -18.60
C PRO A 246 -7.28 -11.63 -19.35
N GLU A 247 -7.96 -10.48 -19.42
CA GLU A 247 -9.25 -10.28 -20.05
C GLU A 247 -9.29 -8.92 -20.75
N ASN A 248 -9.87 -8.85 -21.95
CA ASN A 248 -10.01 -7.60 -22.72
C ASN A 248 -11.07 -6.66 -22.11
N SER A 249 -10.83 -6.18 -20.89
CA SER A 249 -11.69 -5.19 -20.23
C SER A 249 -10.86 -4.12 -19.51
N ILE A 250 -11.39 -2.90 -19.48
CA ILE A 250 -10.81 -1.79 -18.71
C ILE A 250 -10.79 -2.13 -17.20
N GLY A 251 -11.74 -2.96 -16.73
CA GLY A 251 -11.76 -3.48 -15.34
C GLY A 251 -10.51 -4.29 -15.01
N ALA A 252 -10.11 -5.16 -15.91
CA ALA A 252 -8.90 -5.96 -15.73
C ALA A 252 -7.63 -5.08 -15.72
N CYS A 253 -7.60 -4.00 -16.52
CA CYS A 253 -6.47 -3.07 -16.55
C CYS A 253 -6.15 -2.48 -15.17
N SER A 254 -7.16 -2.15 -14.34
CA SER A 254 -6.94 -1.54 -13.01
C SER A 254 -6.08 -2.41 -12.09
N TRP A 255 -6.17 -3.72 -12.25
CA TRP A 255 -5.50 -4.69 -11.39
C TRP A 255 -4.25 -5.29 -12.06
N ASP A 256 -3.98 -4.95 -13.32
CA ASP A 256 -2.79 -5.39 -14.02
C ASP A 256 -1.54 -4.71 -13.43
N VAL A 257 -0.59 -5.52 -12.95
CA VAL A 257 0.64 -4.99 -12.34
C VAL A 257 1.48 -4.24 -13.37
N ALA A 258 1.51 -4.72 -14.62
CA ALA A 258 2.34 -4.15 -15.68
C ALA A 258 1.86 -2.76 -16.13
N LEU A 259 0.55 -2.48 -16.11
CA LEU A 259 0.00 -1.14 -16.41
C LEU A 259 0.63 -0.06 -15.51
N CYS A 260 0.86 -0.41 -14.24
CA CYS A 260 1.47 0.49 -13.27
C CYS A 260 3.00 0.42 -13.33
N CYS A 261 3.56 -0.80 -13.33
CA CYS A 261 4.98 -1.00 -13.07
C CYS A 261 5.85 -0.92 -14.33
N ASP A 262 5.39 -1.31 -15.51
CA ASP A 262 6.21 -1.21 -16.73
C ASP A 262 6.54 0.25 -17.09
N PRO A 263 5.62 1.22 -17.02
CA PRO A 263 5.97 2.62 -17.21
C PRO A 263 7.05 3.12 -16.25
N VAL A 264 6.97 2.70 -14.98
CA VAL A 264 7.85 3.16 -13.90
C VAL A 264 9.23 2.52 -13.97
N TYR A 265 9.32 1.22 -14.24
CA TYR A 265 10.59 0.49 -14.19
C TYR A 265 11.22 0.27 -15.57
N LEU A 266 10.43 0.27 -16.65
CA LEU A 266 10.87 -0.01 -18.02
C LEU A 266 10.68 1.18 -18.98
N GLY A 267 9.98 2.25 -18.56
CA GLY A 267 9.79 3.44 -19.38
C GLY A 267 8.84 3.25 -20.58
N GLN A 268 7.94 2.26 -20.51
CA GLN A 268 6.95 1.99 -21.55
C GLN A 268 5.66 1.39 -20.96
N TYR A 269 4.51 1.70 -21.55
CA TYR A 269 3.27 0.99 -21.24
C TYR A 269 3.25 -0.42 -21.86
N PRO A 270 2.50 -1.38 -21.29
CA PRO A 270 2.37 -2.72 -21.86
C PRO A 270 1.78 -2.70 -23.28
N GLU A 271 2.40 -3.45 -24.19
CA GLU A 271 2.03 -3.46 -25.62
C GLU A 271 0.60 -3.98 -25.87
N ASP A 272 0.18 -4.98 -25.10
CA ASP A 272 -1.15 -5.58 -25.18
C ASP A 272 -2.25 -4.57 -24.76
N ILE A 273 -2.02 -3.82 -23.68
CA ILE A 273 -2.93 -2.75 -23.24
C ILE A 273 -2.98 -1.63 -24.27
N LEU A 274 -1.83 -1.20 -24.81
CA LEU A 274 -1.79 -0.18 -25.86
C LEU A 274 -2.50 -0.63 -27.15
N LYS A 275 -2.37 -1.91 -27.52
CA LYS A 275 -3.03 -2.46 -28.70
C LYS A 275 -4.55 -2.46 -28.54
N GLU A 276 -5.07 -2.84 -27.38
CA GLU A 276 -6.51 -2.97 -27.16
C GLU A 276 -7.17 -1.61 -26.83
N PHE A 277 -6.49 -0.76 -26.05
CA PHE A 277 -7.07 0.45 -25.47
C PHE A 277 -6.34 1.74 -25.85
N GLY A 278 -5.35 1.68 -26.74
CA GLY A 278 -4.52 2.84 -27.11
C GLY A 278 -5.32 4.04 -27.62
N GLN A 279 -6.49 3.85 -28.24
CA GLN A 279 -7.37 4.95 -28.64
C GLN A 279 -7.88 5.82 -27.46
N PHE A 280 -7.85 5.29 -26.24
CA PHE A 280 -8.30 6.00 -25.04
C PHE A 280 -7.15 6.63 -24.25
N PHE A 281 -5.90 6.26 -24.54
CA PHE A 281 -4.75 6.86 -23.87
C PHE A 281 -4.64 8.37 -24.20
N PRO A 282 -4.17 9.19 -23.24
CA PRO A 282 -3.72 10.53 -23.59
C PRO A 282 -2.54 10.43 -24.58
N LYS A 283 -2.17 11.56 -25.19
CA LYS A 283 -0.94 11.63 -25.98
C LYS A 283 0.27 11.41 -25.05
N VAL A 284 0.82 10.20 -25.07
CA VAL A 284 2.03 9.84 -24.34
C VAL A 284 3.25 10.38 -25.10
N THR A 285 4.12 11.11 -24.42
CA THR A 285 5.35 11.65 -25.00
C THR A 285 6.59 11.01 -24.38
N ASP A 286 7.73 11.06 -25.08
CA ASP A 286 9.02 10.60 -24.53
C ASP A 286 9.40 11.34 -23.24
N ALA A 287 9.00 12.61 -23.12
CA ALA A 287 9.19 13.40 -21.91
C ALA A 287 8.35 12.87 -20.74
N ASP A 288 7.10 12.44 -21.00
CA ASP A 288 6.27 11.82 -19.98
C ASP A 288 6.89 10.50 -19.51
N MET A 289 7.36 9.65 -20.42
CA MET A 289 7.94 8.37 -20.04
C MET A 289 9.26 8.53 -19.27
N LYS A 290 10.13 9.47 -19.67
CA LYS A 290 11.33 9.81 -18.91
C LYS A 290 11.02 10.34 -17.49
N LEU A 291 9.92 11.09 -17.35
CA LEU A 291 9.45 11.56 -16.06
C LEU A 291 8.87 10.41 -15.23
N ILE A 292 8.03 9.55 -15.81
CA ILE A 292 7.43 8.42 -15.08
C ILE A 292 8.49 7.42 -14.63
N SER A 293 9.52 7.19 -15.44
CA SER A 293 10.56 6.18 -15.20
C SER A 293 11.77 6.72 -14.43
N GLN A 294 11.58 7.67 -13.50
CA GLN A 294 12.69 8.10 -12.64
C GLN A 294 13.24 6.91 -11.84
N PRO A 295 14.57 6.77 -11.70
CA PRO A 295 15.16 5.58 -11.07
C PRO A 295 14.73 5.39 -9.61
N LEU A 296 14.18 4.22 -9.30
CA LEU A 296 13.82 3.77 -7.95
C LEU A 296 14.88 2.84 -7.35
N ASP A 297 14.96 2.80 -6.03
CA ASP A 297 16.00 2.06 -5.29
C ASP A 297 15.63 0.61 -5.03
N PHE A 298 14.33 0.31 -4.89
CA PHE A 298 13.79 -1.04 -4.65
C PHE A 298 12.36 -1.15 -5.20
N PHE A 299 11.82 -2.38 -5.25
CA PHE A 299 10.45 -2.67 -5.68
C PHE A 299 9.58 -2.96 -4.46
N GLY A 300 8.68 -2.03 -4.11
CA GLY A 300 7.64 -2.24 -3.13
C GLY A 300 6.42 -2.92 -3.76
N GLN A 301 5.69 -3.74 -3.00
CA GLN A 301 4.43 -4.32 -3.43
C GLN A 301 3.55 -4.66 -2.22
N ASN A 302 2.28 -4.28 -2.30
CA ASN A 302 1.25 -4.75 -1.38
C ASN A 302 0.71 -6.09 -1.91
N ILE A 303 0.70 -7.12 -1.05
CA ILE A 303 0.28 -8.47 -1.42
C ILE A 303 -0.61 -9.05 -0.33
N TYR A 304 -1.83 -9.43 -0.70
CA TYR A 304 -2.78 -10.07 0.21
C TYR A 304 -3.13 -11.49 -0.23
N ASN A 305 -3.31 -11.69 -1.54
CA ASN A 305 -3.69 -12.98 -2.12
C ASN A 305 -3.29 -13.07 -3.59
N ALA A 306 -3.55 -14.22 -4.21
CA ALA A 306 -3.35 -14.49 -5.62
C ALA A 306 -4.46 -15.33 -6.23
N VAL A 307 -4.46 -15.36 -7.56
CA VAL A 307 -5.23 -16.29 -8.38
C VAL A 307 -4.32 -17.45 -8.75
N THR A 308 -4.70 -18.67 -8.35
CA THR A 308 -4.02 -19.89 -8.80
C THR A 308 -4.39 -20.20 -10.25
N VAL A 309 -3.39 -20.50 -11.08
CA VAL A 309 -3.56 -20.79 -12.51
C VAL A 309 -2.74 -21.99 -12.95
N ARG A 310 -3.17 -22.63 -14.03
CA ARG A 310 -2.45 -23.69 -14.75
C ARG A 310 -2.35 -23.36 -16.23
N ALA A 311 -1.49 -24.04 -16.96
CA ALA A 311 -1.44 -23.93 -18.42
C ALA A 311 -2.71 -24.52 -19.06
N GLY A 312 -3.34 -23.73 -19.92
CA GLY A 312 -4.35 -24.19 -20.87
C GLY A 312 -3.73 -24.89 -22.08
N GLU A 313 -4.57 -25.47 -22.94
CA GLU A 313 -4.11 -26.15 -24.16
C GLU A 313 -3.38 -25.20 -25.13
N ASP A 314 -3.73 -23.90 -25.10
CA ASP A 314 -3.08 -22.84 -25.88
C ASP A 314 -1.89 -22.19 -25.15
N GLY A 315 -1.50 -22.73 -23.98
CA GLY A 315 -0.43 -22.21 -23.14
C GLY A 315 -0.78 -20.94 -22.35
N LYS A 316 -2.03 -20.45 -22.42
CA LYS A 316 -2.49 -19.33 -21.59
C LYS A 316 -2.85 -19.80 -20.19
N ALA A 317 -2.84 -18.88 -19.24
CA ALA A 317 -3.27 -19.16 -17.89
C ALA A 317 -4.77 -19.46 -17.83
N VAL A 318 -5.11 -20.60 -17.24
CA VAL A 318 -6.48 -20.98 -16.89
C VAL A 318 -6.58 -20.97 -15.38
N ARG A 319 -7.54 -20.21 -14.86
CA ARG A 319 -7.80 -20.15 -13.41
C ARG A 319 -8.14 -21.53 -12.86
N ALA A 320 -7.41 -21.95 -11.84
CA ALA A 320 -7.70 -23.16 -11.09
C ALA A 320 -9.01 -22.97 -10.29
N ALA A 321 -9.85 -24.00 -10.28
CA ALA A 321 -11.07 -23.99 -9.49
C ALA A 321 -10.71 -24.08 -8.00
N ARG A 322 -11.37 -23.26 -7.18
CA ARG A 322 -11.30 -23.42 -5.73
C ARG A 322 -12.19 -24.59 -5.33
N TYR A 323 -11.70 -25.45 -4.43
CA TYR A 323 -12.49 -26.54 -3.88
C TYR A 323 -13.55 -26.02 -2.89
N ASP A 324 -14.58 -26.83 -2.62
CA ASP A 324 -15.63 -26.48 -1.67
C ASP A 324 -15.04 -26.23 -0.27
N GLY A 325 -15.29 -25.04 0.29
CA GLY A 325 -14.74 -24.65 1.59
C GLY A 325 -13.30 -24.11 1.51
N PHE A 326 -12.85 -23.64 0.35
CA PHE A 326 -11.55 -22.98 0.21
C PHE A 326 -11.36 -21.86 1.25
N PRO A 327 -10.22 -21.81 1.98
CA PRO A 327 -10.02 -20.86 3.06
C PRO A 327 -10.13 -19.39 2.63
N GLN A 328 -10.83 -18.60 3.44
CA GLN A 328 -11.04 -17.17 3.21
C GLN A 328 -10.83 -16.35 4.50
N THR A 329 -10.42 -15.10 4.33
CA THR A 329 -10.36 -14.09 5.39
C THR A 329 -11.76 -13.56 5.73
N ALA A 330 -11.90 -12.74 6.77
CA ALA A 330 -13.18 -12.14 7.14
C ALA A 330 -13.80 -11.25 6.04
N ILE A 331 -12.96 -10.65 5.19
CA ILE A 331 -13.37 -9.85 4.02
C ILE A 331 -13.62 -10.73 2.77
N GLY A 332 -13.57 -12.06 2.90
CA GLY A 332 -13.85 -13.01 1.82
C GLY A 332 -12.69 -13.24 0.84
N TRP A 333 -11.51 -12.69 1.11
CA TRP A 333 -10.33 -12.92 0.26
C TRP A 333 -9.78 -14.33 0.44
N PRO A 334 -9.33 -15.00 -0.62
CA PRO A 334 -8.75 -16.33 -0.51
C PRO A 334 -7.42 -16.30 0.25
N VAL A 335 -7.13 -17.34 1.01
CA VAL A 335 -5.81 -17.53 1.65
C VAL A 335 -4.92 -18.33 0.71
N THR A 336 -3.90 -17.70 0.13
CA THR A 336 -3.01 -18.26 -0.91
C THR A 336 -1.54 -17.90 -0.62
N PRO A 337 -0.92 -18.54 0.38
CA PRO A 337 0.42 -18.17 0.86
C PRO A 337 1.52 -18.27 -0.20
N GLU A 338 1.33 -19.10 -1.23
CA GLU A 338 2.26 -19.29 -2.34
C GLU A 338 2.59 -17.99 -3.08
N VAL A 339 1.74 -16.97 -2.95
CA VAL A 339 1.97 -15.65 -3.54
C VAL A 339 3.26 -15.00 -3.03
N LEU A 340 3.60 -15.15 -1.74
CA LEU A 340 4.85 -14.61 -1.21
C LEU A 340 6.09 -15.40 -1.63
N TYR A 341 5.90 -16.55 -2.26
CA TYR A 341 7.01 -17.25 -2.91
C TYR A 341 7.19 -16.81 -4.37
N TRP A 342 6.11 -16.82 -5.15
CA TRP A 342 6.18 -16.63 -6.60
C TRP A 342 6.20 -15.17 -7.05
N ALA A 343 5.42 -14.30 -6.41
CA ALA A 343 5.35 -12.91 -6.84
C ALA A 343 6.72 -12.19 -6.72
N PRO A 344 7.47 -12.29 -5.60
CA PRO A 344 8.81 -11.69 -5.52
C PRO A 344 9.76 -12.18 -6.61
N LYS A 345 9.71 -13.49 -6.94
CA LYS A 345 10.51 -14.08 -8.03
C LYS A 345 10.19 -13.43 -9.36
N PHE A 346 8.92 -13.43 -9.76
CA PHE A 346 8.51 -12.89 -11.06
C PHE A 346 8.78 -11.38 -11.17
N MET A 347 8.53 -10.60 -10.11
CA MET A 347 8.79 -9.17 -10.12
C MET A 347 10.29 -8.86 -10.20
N GLN A 348 11.12 -9.57 -9.43
CA GLN A 348 12.57 -9.38 -9.47
C GLN A 348 13.18 -9.85 -10.79
N GLU A 349 12.65 -10.93 -11.39
CA GLU A 349 13.03 -11.37 -12.73
C GLU A 349 12.75 -10.31 -13.80
N ARG A 350 11.64 -9.59 -13.71
CA ARG A 350 11.26 -8.56 -14.68
C ARG A 350 11.97 -7.22 -14.43
N TYR A 351 11.94 -6.73 -13.19
CA TYR A 351 12.32 -5.36 -12.85
C TYR A 351 13.72 -5.23 -12.25
N LYS A 352 14.36 -6.35 -11.87
CA LYS A 352 15.78 -6.40 -11.42
C LYS A 352 16.07 -5.49 -10.23
N LYS A 353 15.18 -5.48 -9.23
CA LYS A 353 15.32 -4.70 -8.00
C LYS A 353 15.20 -5.59 -6.75
N PRO A 354 15.81 -5.19 -5.61
CA PRO A 354 15.48 -5.77 -4.33
C PRO A 354 13.98 -5.63 -4.07
N PHE A 355 13.36 -6.67 -3.53
CA PHE A 355 11.91 -6.75 -3.37
C PHE A 355 11.51 -6.52 -1.91
N MET A 356 10.45 -5.74 -1.67
CA MET A 356 9.94 -5.44 -0.34
C MET A 356 8.42 -5.60 -0.31
N ILE A 357 7.92 -6.36 0.66
CA ILE A 357 6.50 -6.39 0.98
C ILE A 357 6.17 -5.14 1.78
N THR A 358 5.37 -4.25 1.20
CA THR A 358 4.98 -2.97 1.82
C THR A 358 3.68 -3.07 2.62
N GLU A 359 2.85 -4.06 2.31
CA GLU A 359 1.68 -4.50 3.06
C GLU A 359 1.41 -5.99 2.84
N ASN A 360 1.24 -6.74 3.92
CA ASN A 360 0.64 -8.07 3.92
C ASN A 360 -0.06 -8.33 5.25
N GLY A 361 -1.25 -8.92 5.19
CA GLY A 361 -2.03 -9.27 6.37
C GLY A 361 -3.42 -9.78 6.01
N MET A 362 -4.27 -9.93 7.03
CA MET A 362 -5.65 -10.37 6.83
C MET A 362 -6.62 -9.71 7.81
N ALA A 363 -7.84 -9.47 7.32
CA ALA A 363 -9.00 -9.18 8.15
C ALA A 363 -9.43 -10.45 8.89
N SER A 364 -9.68 -10.34 10.20
CA SER A 364 -10.21 -11.41 11.05
C SER A 364 -11.39 -10.91 11.90
N HIS A 365 -12.23 -11.82 12.35
CA HIS A 365 -13.29 -11.54 13.32
C HIS A 365 -12.72 -11.59 14.74
N ASP A 366 -12.13 -10.49 15.19
CA ASP A 366 -11.46 -10.42 16.49
C ASP A 366 -12.36 -9.76 17.55
N TRP A 367 -12.36 -10.33 18.76
CA TRP A 367 -13.00 -9.74 19.94
C TRP A 367 -12.17 -9.97 21.20
N VAL A 368 -12.45 -9.20 22.24
CA VAL A 368 -11.81 -9.37 23.56
C VAL A 368 -12.46 -10.56 24.28
N GLY A 369 -11.66 -11.58 24.57
CA GLY A 369 -12.05 -12.78 25.30
C GLY A 369 -12.39 -12.50 26.77
N VAL A 370 -12.99 -13.49 27.43
CA VAL A 370 -13.36 -13.39 28.86
C VAL A 370 -12.17 -13.18 29.80
N ASP A 371 -10.96 -13.50 29.34
CA ASP A 371 -9.70 -13.29 30.04
C ASP A 371 -9.07 -11.92 29.76
N GLY A 372 -9.72 -11.09 28.95
CA GLY A 372 -9.27 -9.74 28.59
C GLY A 372 -8.25 -9.69 27.45
N LYS A 373 -7.98 -10.80 26.75
CA LYS A 373 -7.04 -10.88 25.62
C LYS A 373 -7.75 -11.03 24.29
N VAL A 374 -7.02 -10.95 23.18
CA VAL A 374 -7.57 -11.16 21.83
C VAL A 374 -6.87 -12.36 21.20
N HIS A 375 -7.61 -13.45 21.00
CA HIS A 375 -7.09 -14.71 20.48
C HIS A 375 -7.41 -14.86 18.98
N ASP A 376 -6.43 -14.57 18.13
CA ASP A 376 -6.57 -14.49 16.68
C ASP A 376 -5.71 -15.52 15.94
N GLN A 377 -5.86 -16.79 16.31
CA GLN A 377 -5.06 -17.90 15.78
C GLN A 377 -5.14 -18.04 14.25
N ALA A 378 -6.23 -17.60 13.62
CA ALA A 378 -6.32 -17.53 12.16
C ALA A 378 -5.27 -16.58 11.55
N ARG A 379 -5.02 -15.42 12.18
CA ARG A 379 -4.00 -14.46 11.75
C ARG A 379 -2.60 -15.01 12.01
N VAL A 380 -2.38 -15.67 13.15
CA VAL A 380 -1.12 -16.37 13.45
C VAL A 380 -0.78 -17.40 12.35
N ASP A 381 -1.72 -18.28 12.01
CA ASP A 381 -1.54 -19.29 10.96
C ASP A 381 -1.35 -18.66 9.57
N PHE A 382 -2.12 -17.62 9.23
CA PHE A 382 -1.93 -16.84 7.99
C PHE A 382 -0.50 -16.31 7.89
N MET A 383 -0.04 -15.59 8.90
CA MET A 383 1.31 -15.00 8.91
C MET A 383 2.38 -16.07 8.83
N ALA A 384 2.26 -17.18 9.57
CA ALA A 384 3.21 -18.28 9.53
C ALA A 384 3.34 -18.86 8.10
N ARG A 385 2.22 -19.12 7.42
CA ARG A 385 2.22 -19.66 6.04
C ARG A 385 2.83 -18.70 5.05
N TYR A 386 2.42 -17.43 5.10
CA TYR A 386 2.88 -16.40 4.17
C TYR A 386 4.38 -16.10 4.36
N LEU A 387 4.82 -15.90 5.61
CA LEU A 387 6.23 -15.65 5.92
C LEU A 387 7.11 -16.88 5.64
N GLY A 388 6.61 -18.09 5.85
CA GLY A 388 7.30 -19.32 5.44
C GLY A 388 7.51 -19.40 3.93
N ALA A 389 6.50 -19.02 3.12
CA ALA A 389 6.64 -18.92 1.67
C ALA A 389 7.65 -17.83 1.25
N TYR A 390 7.66 -16.69 1.95
CA TYR A 390 8.61 -15.60 1.70
C TYR A 390 10.05 -16.01 2.04
N LYS A 391 10.25 -16.71 3.16
CA LYS A 391 11.54 -17.29 3.54
C LYS A 391 12.05 -18.26 2.49
N ARG A 392 11.19 -19.14 1.97
CA ARG A 392 11.53 -20.05 0.87
C ARG A 392 11.99 -19.29 -0.39
N ALA A 393 11.40 -18.13 -0.69
CA ALA A 393 11.87 -17.30 -1.80
C ALA A 393 13.27 -16.74 -1.54
N ALA A 394 13.55 -16.30 -0.31
CA ALA A 394 14.87 -15.86 0.12
C ALA A 394 15.92 -16.97 -0.02
N GLU A 395 15.59 -18.19 0.45
CA GLU A 395 16.45 -19.38 0.37
C GLU A 395 16.75 -19.78 -1.08
N ASP A 396 15.82 -19.52 -2.00
CA ASP A 396 15.98 -19.70 -3.44
C ASP A 396 16.68 -18.52 -4.15
N GLY A 397 17.24 -17.57 -3.39
CA GLY A 397 18.09 -16.51 -3.90
C GLY A 397 17.38 -15.22 -4.34
N VAL A 398 16.09 -15.05 -4.00
CA VAL A 398 15.43 -13.75 -4.22
C VAL A 398 16.00 -12.72 -3.25
N ASP A 399 16.41 -11.57 -3.76
CA ASP A 399 16.90 -10.46 -2.94
C ASP A 399 15.71 -9.72 -2.29
N LEU A 400 15.41 -10.11 -1.04
CA LEU A 400 14.32 -9.58 -0.22
C LEU A 400 14.85 -8.54 0.77
N ALA A 401 14.31 -7.32 0.67
CA ALA A 401 14.73 -6.16 1.45
C ALA A 401 13.93 -5.98 2.76
N GLY A 402 12.71 -6.50 2.85
CA GLY A 402 11.90 -6.38 4.06
C GLY A 402 10.45 -6.83 3.93
N TYR A 403 9.75 -6.73 5.06
CA TYR A 403 8.34 -7.07 5.24
C TYR A 403 7.66 -6.10 6.22
N PHE A 404 6.52 -5.56 5.80
CA PHE A 404 5.63 -4.74 6.62
C PHE A 404 4.29 -5.43 6.84
N ALA A 405 3.96 -5.71 8.11
CA ALA A 405 2.66 -6.23 8.49
C ALA A 405 1.57 -5.15 8.31
N TRP A 406 0.54 -5.47 7.53
CA TRP A 406 -0.68 -4.68 7.45
C TRP A 406 -1.74 -5.26 8.40
N SER A 407 -2.06 -4.62 9.51
CA SER A 407 -1.60 -3.31 9.99
C SER A 407 -1.03 -3.39 11.40
N VAL A 408 -0.39 -2.31 11.88
CA VAL A 408 0.04 -2.22 13.28
C VAL A 408 -1.16 -2.37 14.22
N MET A 409 -2.25 -1.63 13.95
CA MET A 409 -3.46 -1.61 14.77
C MET A 409 -4.72 -1.67 13.91
N ASP A 410 -5.80 -2.17 14.51
CA ASP A 410 -7.12 -2.12 13.89
C ASP A 410 -7.49 -0.68 13.60
N ASN A 411 -8.02 -0.42 12.40
CA ASN A 411 -8.17 0.93 11.85
C ASN A 411 -9.47 1.07 11.04
N PHE A 412 -9.67 2.23 10.42
CA PHE A 412 -10.79 2.45 9.50
C PHE A 412 -10.49 1.80 8.13
N GLU A 413 -11.12 0.67 7.82
CA GLU A 413 -10.93 -0.11 6.60
C GLU A 413 -11.82 0.41 5.45
N TRP A 414 -11.64 1.68 5.09
CA TRP A 414 -12.21 2.29 3.89
C TRP A 414 -13.73 2.11 3.78
N ALA A 415 -14.25 1.55 2.68
CA ALA A 415 -15.68 1.31 2.49
C ALA A 415 -16.30 0.39 3.56
N TYR A 416 -15.49 -0.43 4.23
CA TYR A 416 -15.95 -1.33 5.30
C TYR A 416 -15.99 -0.67 6.69
N GLY A 417 -15.59 0.59 6.81
CA GLY A 417 -15.51 1.28 8.10
C GLY A 417 -14.66 0.48 9.10
N TYR A 418 -15.17 0.30 10.33
CA TYR A 418 -14.52 -0.45 11.40
C TYR A 418 -14.95 -1.93 11.47
N SER A 419 -15.67 -2.43 10.47
CA SER A 419 -16.17 -3.82 10.47
C SER A 419 -15.07 -4.86 10.17
N GLN A 420 -13.96 -4.44 9.57
CA GLN A 420 -12.82 -5.28 9.24
C GLN A 420 -11.62 -4.89 10.11
N ARG A 421 -10.94 -5.90 10.66
CA ARG A 421 -9.82 -5.71 11.59
C ARG A 421 -8.57 -6.37 11.03
N PHE A 422 -7.60 -5.59 10.58
CA PHE A 422 -6.30 -6.06 10.06
C PHE A 422 -5.17 -6.03 11.09
N GLY A 423 -5.35 -5.31 12.20
CA GLY A 423 -4.27 -4.98 13.12
C GLY A 423 -3.67 -6.18 13.83
N LEU A 424 -2.38 -6.10 14.13
CA LEU A 424 -1.72 -6.93 15.16
C LEU A 424 -2.14 -6.50 16.58
N VAL A 425 -2.55 -5.24 16.72
CA VAL A 425 -3.05 -4.66 17.97
C VAL A 425 -4.53 -4.34 17.82
N TYR A 426 -5.34 -4.85 18.73
CA TYR A 426 -6.76 -4.54 18.81
C TYR A 426 -6.95 -3.11 19.32
N THR A 427 -7.80 -2.36 18.62
CA THR A 427 -8.25 -1.02 19.03
C THR A 427 -9.68 -1.12 19.54
N ASP A 428 -9.89 -0.81 20.82
CA ASP A 428 -11.21 -0.54 21.36
C ASP A 428 -11.61 0.89 20.99
N TYR A 429 -12.47 1.06 19.98
CA TYR A 429 -12.82 2.39 19.48
C TYR A 429 -13.63 3.25 20.47
N ASN A 430 -14.24 2.66 21.50
CA ASN A 430 -14.99 3.41 22.52
C ASN A 430 -14.06 4.03 23.56
N THR A 431 -13.00 3.32 23.92
CA THR A 431 -12.07 3.72 25.00
C THR A 431 -10.68 4.13 24.50
N GLN A 432 -10.41 3.88 23.21
CA GLN A 432 -9.11 3.99 22.55
C GLN A 432 -8.02 3.09 23.16
N LYS A 433 -8.40 2.09 23.96
CA LYS A 433 -7.45 1.14 24.55
C LYS A 433 -6.86 0.23 23.48
N ARG A 434 -5.54 0.04 23.53
CA ARG A 434 -4.80 -0.95 22.73
C ARG A 434 -4.65 -2.27 23.47
N ILE A 435 -4.86 -3.39 22.79
CA ILE A 435 -4.66 -4.74 23.32
C ILE A 435 -3.87 -5.56 22.29
N TRP A 436 -2.73 -6.12 22.69
CA TRP A 436 -1.99 -7.02 21.81
C TRP A 436 -2.81 -8.27 21.53
N LYS A 437 -2.87 -8.66 20.26
CA LYS A 437 -3.43 -9.94 19.85
C LYS A 437 -2.36 -11.02 19.94
N ASP A 438 -2.75 -12.29 19.90
CA ASP A 438 -1.80 -13.42 19.84
C ASP A 438 -0.84 -13.27 18.65
N SER A 439 -1.30 -12.72 17.52
CA SER A 439 -0.47 -12.43 16.35
C SER A 439 0.63 -11.39 16.61
N ALA A 440 0.43 -10.42 17.52
CA ALA A 440 1.48 -9.47 17.89
C ALA A 440 2.63 -10.18 18.63
N TYR A 441 2.31 -11.08 19.54
CA TYR A 441 3.30 -11.90 20.25
C TYR A 441 4.03 -12.85 19.29
N PHE A 442 3.29 -13.47 18.37
CA PHE A 442 3.89 -14.29 17.31
C PHE A 442 4.87 -13.48 16.46
N TYR A 443 4.45 -12.32 15.96
CA TYR A 443 5.28 -11.47 15.10
C TYR A 443 6.53 -10.96 15.83
N LYS A 444 6.41 -10.58 17.10
CA LYS A 444 7.57 -10.24 17.95
C LYS A 444 8.62 -11.36 17.96
N ASN A 445 8.20 -12.60 18.15
CA ASN A 445 9.11 -13.76 18.13
C ASN A 445 9.76 -13.99 16.75
N ILE A 446 9.04 -13.73 15.65
CA ILE A 446 9.63 -13.76 14.30
C ILE A 446 10.73 -12.71 14.17
N ILE A 447 10.49 -11.48 14.62
CA ILE A 447 11.47 -10.39 14.55
C ILE A 447 12.71 -10.70 15.40
N GLU A 448 12.51 -11.15 16.64
CA GLU A 448 13.60 -11.49 17.57
C GLU A 448 14.52 -12.58 17.02
N THR A 449 13.97 -13.54 16.29
CA THR A 449 14.71 -14.64 15.67
C THR A 449 15.13 -14.35 14.23
N ASN A 450 14.82 -13.15 13.71
CA ASN A 450 15.00 -12.79 12.30
C ASN A 450 14.45 -13.85 11.32
N GLY A 451 13.30 -14.45 11.67
CA GLY A 451 12.64 -15.52 10.89
C GLY A 451 13.29 -16.90 10.95
N GLU A 452 14.24 -17.15 11.86
CA GLU A 452 14.85 -18.49 12.01
C GLU A 452 13.83 -19.57 12.41
N ASN A 453 12.80 -19.19 13.15
CA ASN A 453 11.73 -20.06 13.65
C ASN A 453 10.55 -20.26 12.67
N LEU A 454 10.63 -19.68 11.46
CA LEU A 454 9.64 -19.87 10.38
C LEU A 454 9.81 -21.19 9.63
#